data_AF-A0A955F010-F1
#
_entry.id   AF-A0A955F010-F1
#
_cell.length_a   1.000
_cell.length_b   1.000
_cell.length_c   1.000
_cell.angle_alpha   90.00
_cell.angle_beta   90.00
_cell.angle_gamma   90.00
#
_symmetry.space_group_name_H-M   'P 1'
#
loop_
_entity.id
_entity.type
_entity.pdbx_description
1 polymer ?
#
loop_
_entity_poly.entity_id
_entity_poly.type
_entity_poly.pdbx_seq_one_letter_code
_entity_poly.pdbx_strand_id
1 'polypeptide(L)'
;MVLKCLLADAKQFGNDTRWKAAVKARAVAIGNELPQLQDQLNESPWPFATGHGPVAMGRRVVVAIPSGRDPDAIHRAADEALAAATHVSHRILFRLGYLAEKVESALGLTPIPLED
;
A
#
# COMPACT_ATOMS: atom_id res chain seq x y z
N MET A 1 -12.04 -7.39 0.13
CA MET A 1 -12.67 -8.49 -0.64
C MET A 1 -11.76 -9.72 -0.71
N VAL A 2 -10.47 -9.55 -1.05
CA VAL A 2 -9.45 -10.62 -1.13
C VAL A 2 -9.31 -11.43 0.18
N LEU A 3 -9.29 -10.77 1.35
CA LEU A 3 -9.18 -11.44 2.64
C LEU A 3 -10.35 -12.41 2.95
N LYS A 4 -11.57 -12.10 2.47
CA LYS A 4 -12.76 -12.95 2.69
C LYS A 4 -12.73 -14.20 1.83
N CYS A 5 -12.24 -14.12 0.59
CA CYS A 5 -12.06 -15.29 -0.27
C CYS A 5 -10.97 -16.21 0.27
N LEU A 6 -9.83 -15.67 0.71
CA LEU A 6 -8.76 -16.45 1.34
C LEU A 6 -9.20 -17.17 2.62
N LEU A 7 -10.03 -16.53 3.45
CA LEU A 7 -10.61 -17.16 4.65
C LEU A 7 -11.62 -18.26 4.32
N ALA A 8 -12.38 -18.11 3.23
CA ALA A 8 -13.28 -19.15 2.75
C ALA A 8 -12.48 -20.36 2.20
N ASP A 9 -11.45 -20.10 1.41
CA ASP A 9 -10.56 -21.12 0.86
C ASP A 9 -9.78 -21.86 1.96
N ALA A 10 -9.32 -21.15 3.00
CA ALA A 10 -8.65 -21.76 4.15
C ALA A 10 -9.58 -22.68 4.95
N LYS A 11 -10.87 -22.35 5.07
CA LYS A 11 -11.86 -23.22 5.71
C LYS A 11 -12.17 -24.47 4.88
N GLN A 12 -12.10 -24.36 3.55
CA GLN A 12 -12.46 -25.44 2.63
C GLN A 12 -11.26 -26.36 2.29
N PHE A 13 -10.05 -25.81 2.20
CA PHE A 13 -8.83 -26.50 1.74
C PHE A 13 -7.68 -26.46 2.75
N GLY A 14 -7.92 -25.98 3.98
CA GLY A 14 -6.89 -25.79 5.00
C GLY A 14 -6.13 -27.06 5.42
N ASN A 15 -6.59 -28.26 5.06
CA ASN A 15 -5.88 -29.53 5.25
C ASN A 15 -5.27 -30.10 3.96
N ASP A 16 -5.51 -29.50 2.80
CA ASP A 16 -4.93 -29.92 1.53
C ASP A 16 -3.46 -29.48 1.44
N THR A 17 -2.57 -30.47 1.33
CA THR A 17 -1.12 -30.26 1.22
C THR A 17 -0.74 -29.43 0.00
N ARG A 18 -1.47 -29.54 -1.12
CA ARG A 18 -1.24 -28.75 -2.34
C ARG A 18 -1.59 -27.28 -2.11
N TRP A 19 -2.70 -27.03 -1.43
CA TRP A 19 -3.12 -25.67 -1.07
C TRP A 19 -2.10 -25.01 -0.13
N LYS A 20 -1.64 -25.71 0.92
CA LYS A 20 -0.60 -25.21 1.83
C LYS A 20 0.71 -24.90 1.09
N ALA A 21 1.12 -25.75 0.15
CA ALA A 21 2.31 -25.53 -0.66
C ALA A 21 2.18 -24.30 -1.57
N ALA A 22 1.01 -24.10 -2.19
CA ALA A 22 0.72 -22.94 -3.02
C ALA A 22 0.75 -21.63 -2.21
N VAL A 23 0.12 -21.60 -1.03
CA VAL A 23 0.14 -20.44 -0.12
C VAL A 23 1.58 -20.11 0.29
N LYS A 24 2.37 -21.12 0.68
CA LYS A 24 3.78 -20.94 1.05
C LYS A 24 4.61 -20.40 -0.11
N ALA A 25 4.42 -20.92 -1.33
CA ALA A 25 5.12 -20.43 -2.51
C ALA A 25 4.77 -18.97 -2.81
N ARG A 26 3.49 -18.60 -2.68
CA ARG A 26 3.03 -17.23 -2.86
C ARG A 26 3.62 -16.28 -1.81
N ALA A 27 3.63 -16.69 -0.55
CA ALA A 27 4.25 -15.92 0.51
C ALA A 27 5.75 -15.72 0.28
N VAL A 28 6.48 -16.74 -0.19
CA VAL A 28 7.90 -16.59 -0.54
C VAL A 28 8.09 -15.58 -1.69
N ALA A 29 7.25 -15.63 -2.72
CA ALA A 29 7.31 -14.67 -3.82
C ALA A 29 7.10 -13.22 -3.32
N ILE A 30 6.05 -13.00 -2.53
CA ILE A 30 5.75 -11.69 -1.93
C ILE A 30 6.91 -11.22 -1.01
N GLY A 31 7.45 -12.12 -0.20
CA GLY A 31 8.58 -11.83 0.68
C GLY A 31 9.84 -11.40 -0.07
N ASN A 32 10.02 -11.85 -1.32
CA ASN A 32 11.12 -11.42 -2.18
C ASN A 32 10.83 -10.09 -2.91
N GLU A 33 9.55 -9.75 -3.12
CA GLU A 33 9.11 -8.52 -3.79
C GLU A 33 9.06 -7.31 -2.83
N LEU A 34 8.72 -7.52 -1.55
CA LEU A 34 8.64 -6.44 -0.55
C LEU A 34 9.93 -5.62 -0.40
N PRO A 35 11.14 -6.22 -0.33
CA PRO A 35 12.38 -5.45 -0.31
C PRO A 35 12.59 -4.62 -1.59
N GLN A 36 12.28 -5.20 -2.75
CA GLN A 36 12.44 -4.52 -4.04
C GLN A 36 11.52 -3.29 -4.14
N LEU A 37 10.26 -3.44 -3.69
CA LEU A 37 9.33 -2.32 -3.59
C LEU A 37 9.83 -1.25 -2.62
N GLN A 38 10.37 -1.64 -1.46
CA GLN A 38 10.93 -0.70 -0.50
C GLN A 38 12.10 0.09 -1.11
N ASP A 39 13.00 -0.58 -1.83
CA ASP A 39 14.16 0.04 -2.47
C ASP A 39 13.75 1.02 -3.58
N GLN A 40 12.83 0.63 -4.46
CA GLN A 40 12.28 1.52 -5.50
C GLN A 40 11.64 2.78 -4.90
N LEU A 41 10.91 2.63 -3.79
CA LEU A 41 10.29 3.76 -3.10
C LEU A 41 11.29 4.57 -2.27
N ASN A 42 12.47 4.03 -1.93
CA ASN A 42 13.47 4.78 -1.19
C ASN A 42 14.15 5.86 -2.05
N GLU A 43 14.12 5.71 -3.38
CA GLU A 43 14.56 6.73 -4.33
C GLU A 43 13.61 7.94 -4.38
N SER A 44 12.38 7.78 -3.88
CA SER A 44 11.38 8.84 -3.84
C SER A 44 11.31 9.49 -2.45
N PRO A 45 11.48 10.82 -2.35
CA PRO A 45 11.29 11.51 -1.09
C PRO A 45 9.81 11.49 -0.69
N TRP A 46 9.55 11.50 0.61
CA TRP A 46 8.20 11.63 1.12
C TRP A 46 7.58 12.99 0.72
N PRO A 47 6.43 13.03 0.03
CA PRO A 47 5.93 14.24 -0.63
C PRO A 47 5.18 15.18 0.32
N PHE A 48 5.05 14.82 1.60
CA PHE A 48 4.33 15.63 2.59
C PHE A 48 5.29 16.22 3.61
N ALA A 49 5.00 17.42 4.09
CA ALA A 49 5.74 18.01 5.20
C ALA A 49 5.73 17.06 6.39
N THR A 50 6.91 16.70 6.89
CA THR A 50 7.04 15.94 8.15
C THR A 50 7.92 16.72 9.10
N GLY A 51 7.52 16.79 10.37
CA GLY A 51 8.28 17.49 11.42
C GLY A 51 9.59 16.80 11.82
N HIS A 52 10.04 15.79 11.09
CA HIS A 52 11.17 14.92 11.46
C HIS A 52 12.25 14.82 10.37
N GLY A 53 12.32 15.78 9.45
CA GLY A 53 13.32 15.81 8.38
C GLY A 53 12.95 14.98 7.15
N PRO A 54 13.86 14.85 6.17
CA PRO A 54 13.61 14.09 4.95
C PRO A 54 13.48 12.60 5.26
N VAL A 55 12.32 12.01 4.96
CA VAL A 55 12.05 10.58 5.09
C VAL A 55 11.82 10.00 3.69
N ALA A 56 12.40 8.84 3.42
CA ALA A 56 12.19 8.12 2.16
C ALA A 56 10.80 7.47 2.12
N MET A 57 10.15 7.43 0.96
CA MET A 57 8.80 6.88 0.83
C MET A 57 8.75 5.39 1.16
N GLY A 58 9.79 4.64 0.81
CA GLY A 58 9.90 3.21 1.11
C GLY A 58 9.75 2.89 2.60
N ARG A 59 10.31 3.72 3.49
CA ARG A 59 10.18 3.56 4.95
C ARG A 59 8.80 3.88 5.51
N ARG A 60 7.93 4.54 4.73
CA ARG A 60 6.56 4.89 5.13
C ARG A 60 5.53 3.94 4.53
N VAL A 61 5.81 3.41 3.34
CA VAL A 61 4.92 2.46 2.65
C VAL A 61 5.24 1.04 3.09
N VAL A 62 6.50 0.61 3.06
CA VAL A 62 6.93 -0.71 3.53
C VAL A 62 7.62 -0.53 4.88
N VAL A 63 6.85 -0.56 5.97
CA VAL A 63 7.35 -0.20 7.31
C VAL A 63 8.27 -1.28 7.89
N ALA A 64 7.92 -2.55 7.70
CA ALA A 64 8.69 -3.68 8.20
C ALA A 64 8.79 -4.77 7.13
N ILE A 65 10.00 -5.31 6.97
CA ILE A 65 10.24 -6.50 6.18
C ILE A 65 10.42 -7.65 7.17
N PRO A 66 9.49 -8.62 7.24
CA PRO A 66 9.57 -9.70 8.20
C PRO A 66 10.81 -10.57 7.95
N SER A 67 11.55 -10.88 9.03
CA SER A 67 12.70 -11.78 8.97
C SER A 67 12.25 -13.23 8.93
N GLY A 68 12.56 -13.95 7.85
CA GLY A 68 12.27 -15.38 7.71
C GLY A 68 11.09 -15.67 6.78
N ARG A 69 10.75 -16.96 6.63
CA ARG A 69 9.70 -17.43 5.70
C ARG A 69 8.39 -17.73 6.43
N ASP A 70 7.97 -16.84 7.34
CA ASP A 70 6.66 -16.91 7.98
C ASP A 70 5.59 -16.34 7.03
N PRO A 71 4.70 -17.18 6.46
CA PRO A 71 3.71 -16.72 5.50
C PRO A 71 2.76 -15.67 6.08
N ASP A 72 2.38 -15.78 7.36
CA ASP A 72 1.41 -14.89 7.98
C ASP A 72 2.00 -13.51 8.23
N ALA A 73 3.29 -13.45 8.62
CA ALA A 73 4.01 -12.18 8.75
C ALA A 73 4.19 -11.49 7.40
N ILE A 74 4.51 -12.25 6.34
CA ILE A 74 4.68 -11.70 4.99
C ILE A 74 3.35 -11.16 4.44
N HIS A 75 2.26 -11.91 4.60
CA HIS A 75 0.94 -11.44 4.16
C HIS A 75 0.51 -10.17 4.90
N ARG A 76 0.70 -10.09 6.22
CA ARG A 76 0.41 -8.87 6.98
C ARG A 76 1.25 -7.68 6.51
N ALA A 77 2.54 -7.87 6.30
CA ALA A 77 3.41 -6.81 5.80
C ALA A 77 2.97 -6.29 4.41
N ALA A 78 2.52 -7.20 3.53
CA ALA A 78 1.99 -6.82 2.22
C ALA A 78 0.66 -6.06 2.32
N ASP A 79 -0.26 -6.49 3.18
CA ASP A 79 -1.54 -5.79 3.39
C ASP A 79 -1.32 -4.39 3.98
N GLU A 80 -0.42 -4.26 4.96
CA GLU A 80 -0.03 -2.98 5.54
C GLU A 80 0.60 -2.06 4.49
N ALA A 81 1.50 -2.59 3.65
CA ALA A 81 2.12 -1.83 2.57
C ALA A 81 1.11 -1.35 1.54
N LEU A 82 0.15 -2.21 1.16
CA LEU A 82 -0.93 -1.84 0.25
C LEU A 82 -1.82 -0.74 0.85
N ALA A 83 -2.22 -0.88 2.11
CA ALA A 83 -3.03 0.13 2.79
C ALA A 83 -2.29 1.48 2.89
N ALA A 84 -1.00 1.46 3.21
CA ALA A 84 -0.16 2.65 3.27
C ALA A 84 -0.04 3.32 1.89
N ALA A 85 0.18 2.54 0.84
CA ALA A 85 0.23 3.04 -0.54
C ALA A 85 -1.10 3.70 -0.94
N THR A 86 -2.24 3.05 -0.70
CA THR A 86 -3.57 3.63 -0.99
C THR A 86 -3.79 4.94 -0.25
N HIS A 87 -3.39 5.01 1.02
CA HIS A 87 -3.52 6.23 1.81
C HIS A 87 -2.65 7.37 1.24
N VAL A 88 -1.42 7.08 0.81
CA VAL A 88 -0.55 8.06 0.14
C VAL A 88 -1.19 8.53 -1.16
N SER A 89 -1.68 7.62 -2.00
CA SER A 89 -2.36 7.96 -3.27
C SER A 89 -3.55 8.87 -3.05
N HIS A 90 -4.44 8.57 -2.10
CA HIS A 90 -5.58 9.43 -1.78
C HIS A 90 -5.13 10.82 -1.36
N ARG A 91 -4.12 10.94 -0.49
CA ARG A 91 -3.60 12.24 -0.05
C ARG A 91 -3.02 13.06 -1.21
N ILE A 92 -2.33 12.42 -2.15
CA ILE A 92 -1.82 13.09 -3.36
C ILE A 92 -2.99 13.61 -4.19
N LEU A 93 -4.00 12.77 -4.44
CA LEU A 93 -5.18 13.16 -5.23
C LEU A 93 -5.94 14.33 -4.60
N PHE A 94 -6.19 14.28 -3.28
CA PHE A 94 -6.81 15.40 -2.56
C PHE A 94 -5.99 16.69 -2.65
N ARG A 95 -4.66 16.60 -2.56
CA ARG A 95 -3.80 17.76 -2.69
C ARG A 95 -3.83 18.36 -4.10
N LEU A 96 -3.88 17.51 -5.13
CA LEU A 96 -4.01 17.94 -6.52
C LEU A 96 -5.36 18.62 -6.75
N GLY A 97 -6.46 18.04 -6.24
CA GLY A 97 -7.79 18.67 -6.29
C GLY A 97 -7.80 20.05 -5.63
N TYR A 98 -7.27 20.15 -4.41
CA TYR A 98 -7.15 21.43 -3.70
C TYR A 98 -6.32 22.48 -4.46
N LEU A 99 -5.24 22.06 -5.13
CA LEU A 99 -4.43 22.97 -5.94
C LEU A 99 -5.18 23.42 -7.21
N ALA A 100 -5.93 22.52 -7.86
CA ALA A 100 -6.77 22.84 -9.00
C ALA A 100 -7.82 23.90 -8.60
N GLU A 101 -8.55 23.68 -7.51
CA GLU A 101 -9.55 24.64 -6.98
C GLU A 101 -8.94 26.03 -6.72
N LYS A 102 -7.71 26.08 -6.19
CA LYS A 102 -7.00 27.35 -5.96
C LYS A 102 -6.65 28.06 -7.26
N VAL A 103 -6.20 27.33 -8.26
CA VAL A 103 -5.87 27.89 -9.58
C VAL A 103 -7.15 28.39 -10.25
N GLU A 104 -8.22 27.61 -10.23
CA GLU A 104 -9.52 27.99 -10.76
C GLU A 104 -10.07 29.26 -10.09
N SER A 105 -10.01 29.31 -8.76
CA SER A 105 -10.42 30.49 -7.98
C SER A 105 -9.59 31.73 -8.33
N ALA A 106 -8.27 31.58 -8.52
CA ALA A 106 -7.39 32.67 -8.93
C ALA A 106 -7.67 33.17 -10.36
N LEU A 107 -8.21 32.30 -11.22
CA LEU A 107 -8.66 32.63 -12.58
C LEU A 107 -10.11 33.16 -12.61
N GLY A 108 -10.80 33.23 -11.46
CA GLY A 108 -12.18 33.69 -11.37
C GLY A 108 -13.21 32.68 -11.91
N LEU A 109 -12.84 31.40 -12.01
CA LEU A 109 -13.75 30.35 -12.44
C LEU A 109 -14.67 29.92 -11.28
N THR A 110 -15.92 29.58 -11.61
CA THR A 110 -16.89 29.06 -10.64
C THR A 110 -16.49 27.64 -10.22
N PRO A 111 -16.51 27.29 -8.92
CA PRO A 111 -16.19 25.93 -8.48
C PRO A 111 -17.09 24.87 -9.14
N ILE A 112 -16.52 23.72 -9.47
CA ILE A 112 -17.29 22.59 -9.98
C ILE A 112 -18.23 22.10 -8.87
N PRO A 113 -19.55 22.00 -9.11
CA PRO A 113 -20.48 21.48 -8.11
C PRO A 113 -20.14 20.02 -7.80
N LEU A 114 -20.04 19.69 -6.51
CA LEU A 114 -20.00 18.30 -6.06
C LEU A 114 -21.42 17.74 -6.23
N GLU A 115 -21.63 16.90 -7.23
CA GLU A 115 -22.85 16.10 -7.31
C GLU A 115 -22.77 15.00 -6.23
N ASP A 116 -23.78 14.97 -5.35
CA ASP A 116 -23.95 13.98 -4.27
C ASP A 116 -24.24 12.56 -4.79
#